data_AF-A0A1I3ZLJ3-F1
#
_entry.id   AF-A0A1I3ZLJ3-F1
#
_cell.length_a   1.000
_cell.length_b   1.000
_cell.length_c   1.000
_cell.angle_alpha   90.00
_cell.angle_beta   90.00
_cell.angle_gamma   90.00
#
_symmetry.space_group_name_H-M   'P 1'
#
loop_
_entity.id
_entity.type
_entity.pdbx_description
1 polymer ?
#
loop_
_entity_poly.entity_id
_entity_poly.type
_entity_poly.pdbx_seq_one_letter_code
_entity_poly.pdbx_strand_id
1 'polypeptide(L)'
;MADLSTDSLGRLLGALASRPGVLPKYRYASAGTLYPVQAYLSLPAPGVPGLPPGCHYHDPEAHALAPVSDHPAGDVPLLLLIAQMAAIEPVYGALSEDFCMLEAGYMTAALEDAAAEAGLALEDAGDPAGWDRPGLTTALALDATHAPLLALRISAR
;
A
#
# COMPACT_ATOMS: atom_id res chain seq x y z
N MET A 1 -12.51 -14.28 -16.81
CA MET A 1 -11.12 -13.82 -16.59
C MET A 1 -11.22 -12.59 -15.74
N ALA A 2 -10.49 -12.55 -14.63
CA ALA A 2 -10.39 -11.32 -13.86
C ALA A 2 -9.59 -10.32 -14.70
N ASP A 3 -10.00 -9.06 -14.66
CA ASP A 3 -9.25 -7.95 -15.25
C ASP A 3 -8.84 -7.00 -14.12
N LEU A 4 -7.79 -6.22 -14.35
CA LEU A 4 -7.45 -5.17 -13.42
C LEU A 4 -8.51 -4.07 -13.54
N SER A 5 -9.33 -3.94 -12.50
CA SER A 5 -10.51 -3.06 -12.50
C SER A 5 -10.71 -2.47 -11.12
N THR A 6 -11.55 -1.45 -11.04
CA THR A 6 -11.91 -0.83 -9.75
C THR A 6 -12.54 -1.84 -8.78
N ASP A 7 -13.29 -2.83 -9.26
CA ASP A 7 -13.86 -3.89 -8.41
C ASP A 7 -12.80 -4.87 -7.89
N SER A 8 -11.89 -5.35 -8.75
CA SER A 8 -10.82 -6.27 -8.31
C SER A 8 -9.81 -5.57 -7.39
N LEU A 9 -9.47 -4.31 -7.66
CA LEU A 9 -8.66 -3.47 -6.77
C LEU A 9 -9.38 -3.17 -5.46
N GLY A 10 -10.70 -2.91 -5.50
CA GLY A 10 -11.51 -2.71 -4.30
C GLY A 10 -11.49 -3.94 -3.39
N ARG A 11 -11.65 -5.14 -3.95
CA ARG A 11 -11.56 -6.40 -3.19
C ARG A 11 -10.18 -6.61 -2.58
N LEU A 12 -9.11 -6.35 -3.34
CA LEU A 12 -7.74 -6.43 -2.87
C LEU A 12 -7.50 -5.48 -1.68
N LEU A 13 -7.78 -4.19 -1.86
CA LEU A 13 -7.57 -3.16 -0.83
C LEU A 13 -8.54 -3.28 0.35
N GLY A 14 -9.66 -3.99 0.17
CA GLY A 14 -10.59 -4.35 1.25
C GLY A 14 -9.94 -5.21 2.34
N ALA A 15 -8.83 -5.89 2.04
CA ALA A 15 -8.03 -6.59 3.04
C ALA A 15 -7.37 -5.64 4.06
N LEU A 16 -7.09 -4.40 3.63
CA LEU A 16 -6.44 -3.38 4.44
C LEU A 16 -7.43 -2.39 5.06
N ALA A 17 -8.72 -2.49 4.71
CA ALA A 17 -9.74 -1.60 5.26
C ALA A 17 -9.94 -1.82 6.76
N SER A 18 -10.15 -0.71 7.47
CA SER A 18 -10.55 -0.72 8.87
C SER A 18 -11.93 -1.35 9.01
N ARG A 19 -12.13 -2.07 10.12
CA ARG A 19 -13.40 -2.69 10.47
C ARG A 19 -14.15 -1.80 11.46
N PRO A 20 -15.49 -1.71 11.35
CA PRO A 20 -16.30 -0.93 12.29
C PRO A 20 -16.07 -1.35 13.75
N GLY A 21 -15.86 -0.37 14.63
CA GLY A 21 -15.62 -0.59 16.05
C GLY A 21 -15.38 0.72 16.81
N VAL A 22 -15.28 0.64 18.14
CA VAL A 22 -14.96 1.79 19.01
C VAL A 22 -13.53 2.30 18.78
N LEU A 23 -12.64 1.40 18.37
CA LEU A 23 -11.31 1.70 17.88
C LEU A 23 -11.13 1.01 16.52
N PRO A 24 -10.39 1.62 15.57
CA PRO A 24 -10.04 0.98 14.30
C PRO A 24 -9.44 -0.40 14.53
N LYS A 25 -9.95 -1.41 13.82
CA LYS A 25 -9.41 -2.78 13.84
C LYS A 25 -9.19 -3.26 12.43
N TYR A 26 -8.04 -3.90 12.23
CA TYR A 26 -7.60 -4.35 10.91
C TYR A 26 -7.50 -5.88 10.88
N ARG A 27 -7.35 -6.45 9.67
CA ARG A 27 -7.15 -7.90 9.48
C ARG A 27 -5.71 -8.35 9.77
N TYR A 28 -4.80 -7.40 9.97
CA TYR A 28 -3.39 -7.62 10.25
C TYR A 28 -3.01 -7.01 11.60
N ALA A 29 -1.95 -7.54 12.20
CA ALA A 29 -1.42 -7.06 13.46
C ALA A 29 -0.49 -5.86 13.23
N SER A 30 -0.46 -4.96 14.22
CA SER A 30 0.45 -3.81 14.27
C SER A 30 0.94 -3.63 15.71
N ALA A 31 2.22 -3.31 15.86
CA ALA A 31 2.82 -3.07 17.17
C ALA A 31 2.15 -1.88 17.87
N GLY A 32 1.68 -2.09 19.10
CA GLY A 32 1.06 -1.03 19.89
C GLY A 32 -0.22 -0.45 19.29
N THR A 33 -0.84 -1.14 18.32
CA THR A 33 -2.00 -0.64 17.55
C THR A 33 -1.75 0.70 16.85
N LEU A 34 -0.50 0.97 16.45
CA LEU A 34 -0.09 2.25 15.86
C LEU A 34 -0.37 2.36 14.36
N TYR A 35 -0.37 1.23 13.65
CA TYR A 35 -0.61 1.11 12.21
C TYR A 35 0.18 2.12 11.34
N PRO A 36 1.52 2.22 11.50
CA PRO A 36 2.34 3.17 10.74
C PRO A 36 2.50 2.83 9.25
N VAL A 37 2.15 1.63 8.79
CA VAL A 37 2.37 1.23 7.39
C VAL A 37 1.17 1.63 6.53
N GLN A 38 1.45 2.47 5.54
CA GLN A 38 0.50 3.00 4.57
C GLN A 38 0.59 2.24 3.25
N ALA A 39 -0.52 2.16 2.52
CA ALA A 39 -0.58 1.55 1.20
C ALA A 39 -0.84 2.59 0.10
N TYR A 40 -0.03 2.57 -0.95
CA TYR A 40 -0.17 3.44 -2.12
C TYR A 40 -0.31 2.61 -3.38
N LEU A 41 -1.29 2.94 -4.21
CA LEU A 41 -1.50 2.34 -5.52
C LEU A 41 -0.93 3.25 -6.62
N SER A 42 0.04 2.75 -7.36
CA SER A 42 0.58 3.39 -8.56
C SER A 42 0.00 2.72 -9.81
N LEU A 43 -0.58 3.52 -10.71
CA LEU A 43 -1.16 3.08 -11.97
C LEU A 43 -0.53 3.81 -13.16
N PRO A 44 0.23 3.14 -14.03
CA PRO A 44 0.68 3.74 -15.28
C PRO A 44 -0.52 3.96 -16.23
N ALA A 45 -0.31 4.77 -17.28
CA ALA A 45 -1.31 4.95 -18.33
C ALA A 45 -1.68 3.61 -18.99
N PRO A 46 -2.97 3.35 -19.28
CA PRO A 46 -4.11 4.28 -19.26
C PRO A 46 -4.86 4.38 -17.91
N GLY A 47 -4.36 3.77 -16.83
CA GLY A 47 -5.12 3.57 -15.59
C GLY A 47 -6.13 2.42 -15.74
N VAL A 48 -7.20 2.44 -14.94
CA VAL A 48 -8.33 1.49 -15.06
C VAL A 48 -9.66 2.25 -15.14
N PRO A 49 -10.74 1.67 -15.69
CA PRO A 49 -12.02 2.35 -15.78
C PRO A 49 -12.50 2.87 -14.41
N GLY A 50 -12.68 4.20 -14.29
CA GLY A 50 -13.10 4.87 -13.06
C GLY A 50 -11.96 5.31 -12.13
N LEU A 51 -10.70 4.99 -12.46
CA LEU A 51 -9.53 5.36 -11.68
C LEU A 51 -8.39 5.78 -12.62
N PRO A 52 -8.04 7.08 -12.68
CA PRO A 52 -7.06 7.61 -13.62
C PRO A 52 -5.65 7.05 -13.34
N PRO A 53 -4.70 7.19 -14.30
CA PRO A 53 -3.30 6.93 -14.03
C PRO A 53 -2.72 7.91 -13.00
N GLY A 54 -1.64 7.52 -12.35
CA GLY A 54 -0.97 8.25 -11.29
C GLY A 54 -0.86 7.44 -10.00
N CYS A 55 -0.55 8.11 -8.90
CA CYS A 55 -0.46 7.52 -7.57
C CYS A 55 -1.64 7.91 -6.70
N HIS A 56 -2.12 6.95 -5.93
CA HIS A 56 -3.27 7.07 -5.05
C HIS A 56 -2.93 6.50 -3.67
N TYR A 57 -3.29 7.22 -2.62
CA TYR A 57 -3.22 6.73 -1.24
C TYR A 57 -4.49 5.92 -0.94
N HIS A 58 -4.33 4.74 -0.35
CA HIS A 58 -5.46 3.99 0.19
C HIS A 58 -5.79 4.51 1.59
N ASP A 59 -6.95 5.16 1.71
CA ASP A 59 -7.55 5.49 2.99
C ASP A 59 -8.26 4.23 3.54
N PRO A 60 -7.74 3.62 4.60
CA PRO A 60 -8.32 2.39 5.12
C PRO A 60 -9.61 2.62 5.90
N GLU A 61 -9.87 3.81 6.43
CA GLU A 61 -11.10 4.10 7.18
C GLU A 61 -12.27 4.32 6.23
N ALA A 62 -12.04 5.11 5.17
CA ALA A 62 -13.04 5.34 4.13
C ALA A 62 -13.14 4.17 3.14
N HIS A 63 -12.17 3.25 3.14
CA HIS A 63 -11.97 2.25 2.10
C HIS A 63 -12.04 2.88 0.70
N ALA A 64 -11.23 3.92 0.50
CA ALA A 64 -11.22 4.73 -0.71
C ALA A 64 -9.79 4.99 -1.20
N LEU A 65 -9.66 5.32 -2.48
CA LEU A 65 -8.40 5.77 -3.06
C LEU A 65 -8.43 7.29 -3.22
N ALA A 66 -7.57 7.98 -2.49
CA ALA A 66 -7.38 9.42 -2.62
C ALA A 66 -6.26 9.69 -3.63
N PRO A 67 -6.48 10.57 -4.64
CA PRO A 67 -5.42 10.92 -5.59
C PRO A 67 -4.29 11.66 -4.87
N VAL A 68 -3.04 11.30 -5.17
CA VAL A 68 -1.83 11.89 -4.59
C VAL A 68 -1.06 12.66 -5.65
N SER A 69 -0.78 12.02 -6.79
CA SER A 69 -0.12 12.64 -7.93
C SER A 69 -0.56 11.99 -9.23
N ASP A 70 -0.36 12.67 -10.34
CA ASP A 70 -0.50 12.16 -11.70
C ASP A 70 0.77 11.43 -12.20
N HIS A 71 1.80 11.29 -11.35
CA HIS A 71 3.08 10.68 -11.68
C HIS A 71 3.16 9.27 -11.09
N PRO A 72 2.97 8.20 -11.89
CA PRO A 72 3.09 6.84 -11.39
C PRO A 72 4.52 6.53 -10.96
N ALA A 73 4.66 5.82 -9.85
CA ALA A 73 5.88 5.11 -9.51
C ALA A 73 5.95 3.85 -10.39
N GLY A 74 6.80 3.86 -11.42
CA GLY A 74 7.05 2.72 -12.32
C GLY A 74 6.09 2.59 -13.52
N ASP A 75 6.40 1.63 -14.39
CA ASP A 75 5.70 1.41 -15.68
C ASP A 75 4.66 0.28 -15.64
N VAL A 76 4.42 -0.29 -14.45
CA VAL A 76 3.45 -1.36 -14.20
C VAL A 76 2.60 -1.00 -12.98
N PRO A 77 1.37 -1.54 -12.84
CA PRO A 77 0.59 -1.39 -11.63
C PRO A 77 1.34 -1.89 -10.39
N LEU A 78 1.50 -1.03 -9.39
CA LEU A 78 2.24 -1.34 -8.16
C LEU A 78 1.40 -0.98 -6.93
N LEU A 79 1.47 -1.83 -5.92
CA LEU A 79 1.08 -1.52 -4.55
C LEU A 79 2.36 -1.34 -3.72
N LEU A 80 2.56 -0.14 -3.17
CA LEU A 80 3.71 0.17 -2.34
C LEU A 80 3.29 0.28 -0.88
N LEU A 81 4.04 -0.38 0.01
CA LEU A 81 3.89 -0.27 1.45
C LEU A 81 4.98 0.65 2.00
N ILE A 82 4.56 1.74 2.64
CA ILE A 82 5.42 2.82 3.11
C ILE A 82 5.18 3.03 4.60
N ALA A 83 6.21 2.94 5.43
CA ALA A 83 6.13 3.30 6.84
C ALA A 83 6.13 4.82 7.02
N GLN A 84 5.25 5.32 7.89
CA GLN A 84 5.34 6.65 8.48
C GLN A 84 6.09 6.55 9.82
N MET A 85 7.40 6.75 9.79
CA MET A 85 8.28 6.53 10.95
C MET A 85 7.97 7.46 12.11
N ALA A 86 7.49 8.69 11.84
CA ALA A 86 7.10 9.63 12.89
C ALA A 86 5.93 9.10 13.77
N ALA A 87 5.16 8.14 13.27
CA ALA A 87 4.05 7.53 14.01
C ALA A 87 4.50 6.40 14.97
N ILE A 88 5.70 5.85 14.79
CA ILE A 88 6.18 4.67 15.53
C ILE A 88 7.47 4.93 16.35
N GLU A 89 8.39 5.74 15.83
CA GLU A 89 9.66 6.07 16.47
C GLU A 89 9.55 6.62 17.89
N PRO A 90 8.58 7.49 18.23
CA PRO A 90 8.44 7.99 19.60
C PRO A 90 8.17 6.91 20.65
N VAL A 91 7.62 5.76 20.23
CA VAL A 91 7.26 4.64 21.12
C VAL A 91 8.35 3.57 21.13
N TYR A 92 8.88 3.22 19.95
CA TYR A 92 9.73 2.04 19.79
C TYR A 92 11.18 2.34 19.42
N GLY A 93 11.53 3.59 19.11
CA GLY A 93 12.90 4.01 18.80
C GLY A 93 13.55 3.11 17.74
N ALA A 94 14.68 2.50 18.07
CA ALA A 94 15.45 1.65 17.15
C ALA A 94 14.71 0.38 16.66
N LEU A 95 13.64 -0.06 17.33
CA LEU A 95 12.85 -1.22 16.91
C LEU A 95 11.74 -0.89 15.90
N SER A 96 11.57 0.39 15.57
CA SER A 96 10.44 0.86 14.76
C SER A 96 10.46 0.28 13.35
N GLU A 97 11.64 0.22 12.72
CA GLU A 97 11.79 -0.33 11.37
C GLU A 97 11.44 -1.82 11.32
N ASP A 98 11.92 -2.61 12.30
CA ASP A 98 11.59 -4.03 12.41
C ASP A 98 10.08 -4.26 12.59
N PHE A 99 9.42 -3.44 13.41
CA PHE A 99 7.97 -3.55 13.60
C PHE A 99 7.17 -3.11 12.36
N CYS A 100 7.61 -2.08 11.65
CA CYS A 100 7.04 -1.70 10.35
C CYS A 100 7.19 -2.84 9.33
N MET A 101 8.33 -3.51 9.28
CA MET A 101 8.56 -4.63 8.36
C MET A 101 7.67 -5.84 8.71
N LEU A 102 7.51 -6.15 10.01
CA LEU A 102 6.58 -7.18 10.46
C LEU A 102 5.13 -6.86 10.06
N GLU A 103 4.70 -5.62 10.25
CA GLU A 103 3.37 -5.15 9.83
C GLU A 103 3.20 -5.27 8.31
N ALA A 104 4.18 -4.82 7.52
CA ALA A 104 4.15 -4.94 6.06
C ALA A 104 4.07 -6.41 5.60
N GLY A 105 4.73 -7.33 6.31
CA GLY A 105 4.59 -8.77 6.09
C GLY A 105 3.17 -9.29 6.36
N TYR A 106 2.55 -8.88 7.47
CA TYR A 106 1.16 -9.24 7.76
C TYR A 106 0.17 -8.64 6.76
N MET A 107 0.39 -7.40 6.33
CA MET A 107 -0.40 -6.76 5.27
C MET A 107 -0.27 -7.55 3.96
N THR A 108 0.94 -7.92 3.57
CA THR A 108 1.21 -8.70 2.35
C THR A 108 0.47 -10.04 2.37
N ALA A 109 0.52 -10.78 3.47
CA ALA A 109 -0.23 -12.04 3.59
C ALA A 109 -1.75 -11.85 3.42
N ALA A 110 -2.33 -10.80 4.03
CA ALA A 110 -3.75 -10.50 3.87
C ALA A 110 -4.11 -10.06 2.44
N LEU A 111 -3.20 -9.34 1.77
CA LEU A 111 -3.35 -8.92 0.38
C LEU A 111 -3.26 -10.11 -0.58
N GLU A 112 -2.37 -11.08 -0.34
CA GLU A 112 -2.24 -12.29 -1.16
C GLU A 112 -3.50 -13.15 -1.15
N ASP A 113 -4.10 -13.34 0.03
CA ASP A 113 -5.40 -14.03 0.16
C ASP A 113 -6.49 -13.30 -0.64
N ALA A 114 -6.60 -11.98 -0.47
CA ALA A 114 -7.58 -11.17 -1.18
C ALA A 114 -7.33 -11.09 -2.70
N ALA A 115 -6.07 -11.08 -3.13
CA ALA A 115 -5.68 -11.13 -4.53
C ALA A 115 -6.17 -12.44 -5.17
N ALA A 116 -5.96 -13.58 -4.51
CA ALA A 116 -6.41 -14.88 -5.00
C ALA A 116 -7.95 -14.91 -5.19
N GLU A 117 -8.71 -14.36 -4.23
CA GLU A 117 -10.17 -14.25 -4.32
C GLU A 117 -10.64 -13.27 -5.41
N ALA A 118 -9.87 -12.21 -5.66
CA ALA A 118 -10.14 -11.21 -6.69
C ALA A 118 -9.67 -11.61 -8.10
N GLY A 119 -8.99 -12.76 -8.24
CA GLY A 119 -8.37 -13.20 -9.51
C GLY A 119 -7.17 -12.35 -9.91
N LEU A 120 -6.46 -11.78 -8.94
CA LEU A 120 -5.23 -11.03 -9.12
C LEU A 120 -4.01 -11.87 -8.66
N ALA A 121 -2.83 -11.46 -9.09
CA ALA A 121 -1.56 -11.92 -8.57
C ALA A 121 -0.76 -10.72 -8.05
N LEU A 122 -0.02 -10.97 -6.97
CA LEU A 122 0.95 -10.04 -6.41
C LEU A 122 2.32 -10.70 -6.55
N GLU A 123 3.27 -9.96 -7.07
CA GLU A 123 4.65 -10.40 -7.20
C GLU A 123 5.57 -9.35 -6.62
N ASP A 124 6.65 -9.77 -5.96
CA ASP A 124 7.68 -8.85 -5.50
C ASP A 124 8.24 -8.03 -6.68
N ALA A 125 8.21 -6.71 -6.54
CA ALA A 125 8.74 -5.76 -7.53
C ALA A 125 10.16 -5.28 -7.18
N GLY A 126 10.79 -5.88 -6.17
CA GLY A 126 12.10 -5.51 -5.64
C GLY A 126 12.02 -4.46 -4.54
N ASP A 127 13.18 -4.14 -3.96
CA ASP A 127 13.28 -3.25 -2.81
C ASP A 127 13.10 -1.77 -3.22
N PRO A 128 12.00 -1.11 -2.82
CA PRO A 128 11.75 0.29 -3.16
C PRO A 128 12.69 1.28 -2.43
N ALA A 129 13.42 0.85 -1.39
CA ALA A 129 14.43 1.69 -0.75
C ALA A 129 15.63 1.96 -1.69
N GLY A 130 15.88 1.07 -2.66
CA GLY A 130 16.92 1.22 -3.68
C GLY A 130 16.50 2.04 -4.91
N TRP A 131 15.25 2.51 -4.99
CA TRP A 131 14.73 3.24 -6.15
C TRP A 131 15.12 4.73 -6.09
N ASP A 132 14.85 5.47 -7.18
CA ASP A 132 15.05 6.93 -7.22
C ASP A 132 14.18 7.63 -6.17
N ARG A 133 14.78 7.98 -5.02
CA ARG A 133 14.06 8.55 -3.87
C ARG A 133 13.35 9.86 -4.21
N PRO A 134 13.97 10.86 -4.88
CA PRO A 134 13.25 12.04 -5.36
C PRO A 134 12.02 11.71 -6.22
N GLY A 135 12.14 10.77 -7.16
CA GLY A 135 11.02 10.30 -7.98
C GLY A 135 9.90 9.68 -7.14
N LEU A 136 10.25 8.79 -6.22
CA LEU A 136 9.28 8.14 -5.32
C LEU A 136 8.59 9.15 -4.38
N THR A 137 9.36 10.12 -3.87
CA THR A 137 8.85 11.20 -3.03
C THR A 137 7.85 12.06 -3.80
N THR A 138 8.15 12.38 -5.06
CA THR A 138 7.26 13.15 -5.94
C THR A 138 5.99 12.36 -6.26
N ALA A 139 6.14 11.08 -6.62
CA ALA A 139 5.03 10.20 -6.98
C ALA A 139 4.05 10.00 -5.81
N LEU A 140 4.57 9.73 -4.61
CA LEU A 140 3.76 9.36 -3.43
C LEU A 140 3.57 10.52 -2.43
N ALA A 141 4.02 11.73 -2.77
CA ALA A 141 4.02 12.90 -1.87
C ALA A 141 4.63 12.62 -0.50
N LEU A 142 5.74 11.87 -0.46
CA LEU A 142 6.40 11.48 0.78
C LEU A 142 7.09 12.68 1.44
N ASP A 143 7.22 12.64 2.76
CA ASP A 143 8.09 13.53 3.52
C ASP A 143 9.36 12.78 4.00
N ALA A 144 10.17 13.45 4.82
CA ALA A 144 11.43 12.90 5.34
C ALA A 144 11.24 11.74 6.34
N THR A 145 10.04 11.58 6.92
CA THR A 145 9.75 10.53 7.90
C THR A 145 9.09 9.30 7.27
N HIS A 146 8.87 9.30 5.94
CA HIS A 146 8.40 8.12 5.23
C HIS A 146 9.55 7.21 4.79
N ALA A 147 9.46 5.93 5.11
CA ALA A 147 10.40 4.89 4.71
C ALA A 147 9.70 3.86 3.78
N PRO A 148 10.17 3.62 2.54
CA PRO A 148 9.60 2.60 1.67
C PRO A 148 9.99 1.23 2.19
N LEU A 149 9.04 0.29 2.25
CA LEU A 149 9.28 -1.05 2.78
C LEU A 149 9.21 -2.11 1.69
N LEU A 150 8.09 -2.18 0.97
CA LEU A 150 7.82 -3.21 -0.03
C LEU A 150 7.12 -2.62 -1.26
N ALA A 151 7.38 -3.22 -2.41
CA ALA A 151 6.66 -2.94 -3.65
C ALA A 151 6.16 -4.26 -4.25
N LEU A 152 4.87 -4.31 -4.56
CA LEU A 152 4.20 -5.48 -5.11
C LEU A 152 3.63 -5.13 -6.48
N ARG A 153 4.04 -5.84 -7.53
CA ARG A 153 3.42 -5.76 -8.86
C ARG A 153 2.06 -6.44 -8.83
N ILE A 154 1.05 -5.74 -9.33
CA ILE A 154 -0.32 -6.26 -9.46
C ILE A 154 -0.55 -6.68 -10.91
N SER A 155 -1.01 -7.91 -11.12
CA SER A 155 -1.43 -8.42 -12.43
C SER A 155 -2.74 -9.21 -12.31
N ALA A 156 -3.49 -9.29 -13.40
CA ALA A 156 -4.63 -10.20 -13.49
C ALA A 156 -4.15 -11.64 -13.70
N ARG A 157 -4.89 -12.62 -13.14
CA ARG A 157 -4.67 -14.06 -13.38
C ARG A 157 -5.49 -14.60 -14.56
#